data_AF-A0A9E1MAG4-F1
#
_entry.id   AF-A0A9E1MAG4-F1
#
_cell.length_a   1.000
_cell.length_b   1.000
_cell.length_c   1.000
_cell.angle_alpha   90.00
_cell.angle_beta   90.00
_cell.angle_gamma   90.00
#
_symmetry.space_group_name_H-M   'P 1'
#
loop_
_entity.id
_entity.type
_entity.pdbx_description
1 polymer ?
#
loop_
_entity_poly.entity_id
_entity_poly.type
_entity_poly.pdbx_seq_one_letter_code
_entity_poly.pdbx_strand_id
1 'polypeptide(L)'
;DIGLSMATEFDPINNAQVTLTGNLYNYFILMLLVVTDMHHYILRAFVDAFTVIPVNGQVFDWEHLMRSMTTYMGDMFVIAFRIILPVFACIMILNCILGIMAKVSPQMNMFAVGMQMKIMVGFVVLFLTVSLLPSVANFIFTEMKKLMVLFIEGMY
;
A
#
# COMPACT_ATOMS: atom_id res chain seq x y z
N ASP A 1 -0.16 -0.62 -15.32
CA ASP A 1 -1.16 0.37 -15.70
C ASP A 1 -2.34 -0.34 -16.35
N ILE A 2 -3.53 -0.16 -15.78
CA ILE A 2 -4.79 -0.82 -16.14
C ILE A 2 -5.52 -0.08 -17.29
N GLY A 3 -4.92 0.98 -17.84
CA GLY A 3 -5.57 1.82 -18.86
C GLY A 3 -6.54 2.85 -18.27
N LEU A 4 -6.69 2.85 -16.93
CA LEU A 4 -7.36 3.90 -16.15
C LEU A 4 -6.42 5.06 -15.80
N SER A 5 -5.12 5.00 -16.12
CA SER A 5 -4.20 6.14 -15.91
C SER A 5 -4.50 7.34 -16.80
N MET A 6 -5.31 7.17 -17.84
CA MET A 6 -5.81 8.29 -18.66
C MET A 6 -6.99 9.01 -18.00
N ALA A 7 -7.59 8.42 -16.96
CA ALA A 7 -8.60 9.03 -16.09
C ALA A 7 -7.93 9.42 -14.75
N THR A 8 -6.92 10.29 -14.83
CA THR A 8 -6.36 10.93 -13.65
C THR A 8 -7.26 12.06 -13.20
N GLU A 9 -7.60 12.05 -11.92
CA GLU A 9 -8.32 13.13 -11.28
C GLU A 9 -7.30 13.98 -10.51
N PHE A 10 -7.45 15.30 -10.56
CA PHE A 10 -6.61 16.20 -9.79
C PHE A 10 -7.05 16.15 -8.33
N ASP A 11 -6.18 15.69 -7.44
CA ASP A 11 -6.41 15.76 -6.00
C ASP A 11 -5.90 17.12 -5.46
N PRO A 12 -6.79 18.05 -5.07
CA PRO A 12 -6.41 19.37 -4.57
C PRO A 12 -5.77 19.33 -3.17
N ILE A 13 -5.87 18.21 -2.45
CA ILE A 13 -5.27 18.06 -1.11
C ILE A 13 -3.78 17.78 -1.23
N ASN A 14 -3.40 16.87 -2.14
CA ASN A 14 -2.02 16.45 -2.35
C ASN A 14 -1.31 17.19 -3.49
N ASN A 15 -2.01 18.09 -4.22
CA ASN A 15 -1.51 18.75 -5.43
C ASN A 15 -0.94 17.75 -6.46
N ALA A 16 -1.52 16.56 -6.54
CA ALA A 16 -1.03 15.47 -7.37
C ALA A 16 -2.15 14.90 -8.24
N GLN A 17 -1.81 14.43 -9.44
CA GLN A 17 -2.73 13.66 -10.26
C GLN A 17 -2.80 12.24 -9.71
N VAL A 18 -3.96 11.88 -9.16
CA VAL A 18 -4.20 10.54 -8.62
C VAL A 18 -5.08 9.78 -9.61
N THR A 19 -4.77 8.52 -9.84
CA THR A 19 -5.62 7.67 -10.68
C THR A 19 -6.92 7.33 -9.92
N LEU A 20 -8.03 7.18 -10.64
CA LEU A 20 -9.32 6.79 -10.04
C LEU A 20 -9.21 5.54 -9.14
N THR A 21 -8.42 4.55 -9.56
CA THR A 21 -8.17 3.34 -8.79
C THR A 21 -7.39 3.62 -7.50
N GLY A 22 -6.43 4.57 -7.53
CA GLY A 22 -5.68 5.00 -6.35
C GLY A 22 -6.56 5.64 -5.28
N ASN A 23 -7.48 6.52 -5.68
CA ASN A 23 -8.46 7.10 -4.74
C ASN A 23 -9.39 6.05 -4.16
N LEU A 24 -9.84 5.10 -4.98
CA LEU A 24 -10.69 4.00 -4.53
C LEU A 24 -9.98 3.10 -3.50
N TYR A 25 -8.69 2.80 -3.68
CA TYR A 25 -7.90 2.11 -2.66
C TYR A 25 -7.75 2.91 -1.36
N ASN A 26 -7.53 4.24 -1.46
CA ASN A 26 -7.44 5.10 -0.29
C ASN A 26 -8.74 5.07 0.54
N TYR A 27 -9.90 5.19 -0.11
CA TYR A 27 -11.19 5.08 0.56
C TYR A 27 -11.43 3.71 1.19
N PHE A 28 -11.01 2.61 0.55
CA PHE A 28 -11.11 1.28 1.15
C PHE A 28 -10.25 1.13 2.41
N ILE A 29 -9.02 1.65 2.39
CA ILE A 29 -8.13 1.63 3.56
C ILE A 29 -8.74 2.45 4.70
N LEU A 30 -9.27 3.65 4.40
CA LEU A 30 -9.99 4.48 5.37
C LEU A 30 -11.18 3.74 5.99
N MET A 31 -12.01 3.09 5.16
CA MET A 31 -13.14 2.30 5.67
C MET A 31 -12.67 1.13 6.54
N LEU A 32 -11.62 0.41 6.15
CA LEU A 32 -11.06 -0.67 6.98
C LEU A 32 -10.54 -0.16 8.33
N LEU A 33 -9.89 1.00 8.35
CA LEU A 33 -9.39 1.63 9.57
C LEU A 33 -10.54 1.96 10.55
N VAL A 34 -11.67 2.40 10.02
CA VAL A 34 -12.88 2.67 10.81
C VAL A 34 -13.54 1.36 11.28
N VAL A 35 -13.74 0.38 10.40
CA VAL A 35 -14.40 -0.91 10.72
C VAL A 35 -13.59 -1.75 11.73
N THR A 36 -12.27 -1.65 11.70
CA THR A 36 -11.38 -2.38 12.62
C THR A 36 -11.07 -1.62 13.91
N ASP A 37 -11.70 -0.46 14.13
CA ASP A 37 -11.45 0.45 15.27
C ASP A 37 -9.97 0.82 15.45
N MET A 38 -9.18 0.75 14.39
CA MET A 38 -7.73 0.92 14.45
C MET A 38 -7.33 2.35 14.86
N HIS A 39 -8.17 3.34 14.54
CA HIS A 39 -8.01 4.71 15.04
C HIS A 39 -7.97 4.79 16.58
N HIS A 40 -8.77 4.00 17.29
CA HIS A 40 -8.72 3.93 18.75
C HIS A 40 -7.44 3.27 19.27
N TYR A 41 -6.86 2.34 18.50
CA TYR A 41 -5.58 1.72 18.85
C TYR A 41 -4.43 2.73 18.73
N ILE A 42 -4.43 3.54 17.67
CA ILE A 42 -3.43 4.61 17.47
C ILE A 42 -3.50 5.65 18.60
N LEU A 43 -4.71 6.05 19.01
CA LEU A 43 -4.89 7.00 20.12
C LEU A 43 -4.43 6.41 21.45
N ARG A 44 -4.74 5.14 21.75
CA ARG A 44 -4.24 4.45 22.95
C ARG A 44 -2.72 4.34 22.95
N ALA A 45 -2.13 3.99 21.81
CA ALA A 45 -0.68 3.92 21.64
C ALA A 45 0.01 5.25 21.95
N PHE A 46 -0.60 6.37 21.55
CA PHE A 46 -0.09 7.70 21.83
C PHE A 46 -0.12 8.02 23.32
N VAL A 47 -1.19 7.67 24.02
CA VAL A 47 -1.30 7.85 25.48
C VAL A 47 -0.30 6.97 26.22
N ASP A 48 -0.18 5.70 25.83
CA ASP A 48 0.76 4.76 26.44
C ASP A 48 2.22 5.22 26.27
N ALA A 49 2.58 5.81 25.13
CA ALA A 49 3.91 6.38 24.91
C ALA A 49 4.28 7.44 25.96
N PHE A 50 3.36 8.30 26.37
CA PHE A 50 3.60 9.29 27.45
C PHE A 50 3.73 8.66 28.84
N THR A 51 3.19 7.46 29.06
CA THR A 51 3.36 6.76 30.35
C THR A 51 4.70 6.06 30.47
N VAL A 52 5.23 5.55 29.35
CA VAL A 52 6.51 4.84 29.32
C VAL A 52 7.70 5.80 29.27
N ILE A 53 7.50 6.99 28.73
CA ILE A 53 8.51 8.06 28.70
C ILE A 53 8.22 9.06 29.83
N PRO A 54 8.79 8.90 31.03
CA PRO A 54 8.71 9.96 32.04
C PRO A 54 9.48 11.18 31.54
N VAL A 55 8.83 12.34 31.56
CA VAL A 55 9.32 13.65 31.07
C VAL A 55 10.63 14.11 31.78
N ASN A 56 11.15 13.34 32.74
CA ASN A 56 12.19 13.78 33.68
C ASN A 56 13.37 12.81 33.88
N GLY A 57 13.62 11.85 32.98
CA GLY A 57 14.75 10.92 33.18
C GLY A 57 15.03 9.92 32.06
N GLN A 58 15.07 10.36 30.80
CA GLN A 58 15.30 9.45 29.68
C GLN A 58 16.78 9.12 29.48
N VAL A 59 17.10 7.83 29.47
CA VAL A 59 18.34 7.30 28.88
C VAL A 59 17.97 6.76 27.51
N PHE A 60 18.28 7.50 26.45
CA PHE A 60 18.03 7.01 25.10
C PHE A 60 19.14 6.03 24.71
N ASP A 61 18.80 4.76 24.51
CA ASP A 61 19.69 3.83 23.82
C ASP A 61 19.64 4.11 22.30
N TRP A 62 20.52 5.02 21.87
CA TRP A 62 20.65 5.43 20.47
C TRP A 62 20.98 4.27 19.52
N GLU A 63 21.64 3.22 20.01
CA GLU A 63 22.01 2.06 19.18
C GLU A 63 20.76 1.20 18.88
N HIS A 64 19.95 0.94 19.90
CA HIS A 64 18.67 0.25 19.75
C HIS A 64 17.67 1.03 18.90
N LEU A 65 17.61 2.36 19.04
CA LEU A 65 16.74 3.22 18.23
C LEU A 65 17.14 3.19 16.74
N MET A 66 18.44 3.34 16.44
CA MET A 66 18.95 3.32 15.06
C MET A 66 18.75 1.95 14.39
N ARG A 67 18.96 0.86 15.14
CA ARG A 67 18.70 -0.49 14.65
C ARG A 67 17.21 -0.74 14.38
N SER A 68 16.34 -0.24 15.26
CA SER A 68 14.89 -0.34 15.07
C SER A 68 14.42 0.44 13.84
N MET A 69 14.95 1.65 13.62
CA MET A 69 14.62 2.46 12.43
C MET A 69 15.09 1.84 11.11
N THR A 70 16.30 1.28 11.08
CA THR A 70 16.82 0.62 9.87
C THR A 70 16.05 -0.66 9.53
N THR A 71 15.68 -1.45 10.55
CA THR A 71 14.84 -2.64 10.37
C THR A 71 13.45 -2.24 9.85
N TYR A 72 12.86 -1.18 10.42
CA TYR A 72 11.59 -0.62 9.98
C TYR A 72 11.56 -0.19 8.51
N MET A 73 12.61 0.49 8.05
CA MET A 73 12.72 0.86 6.63
C MET A 73 12.77 -0.38 5.72
N GLY A 74 13.47 -1.43 6.14
CA GLY A 74 13.54 -2.69 5.41
C GLY A 74 12.20 -3.39 5.33
N ASP A 75 11.52 -3.54 6.48
CA ASP A 75 10.23 -4.22 6.58
C ASP A 75 9.16 -3.49 5.76
N MET A 76 9.12 -2.15 5.81
CA MET A 76 8.24 -1.35 4.95
C MET A 76 8.40 -1.66 3.48
N PHE A 77 9.65 -1.74 3.00
CA PHE A 77 9.93 -2.00 1.60
C PHE A 77 9.45 -3.41 1.21
N VAL A 78 9.68 -4.41 2.06
CA VAL A 78 9.24 -5.79 1.83
C VAL A 78 7.71 -5.89 1.83
N ILE A 79 7.04 -5.21 2.76
CA ILE A 79 5.57 -5.15 2.83
C ILE A 79 5.02 -4.53 1.54
N ALA A 80 5.52 -3.36 1.14
CA ALA A 80 5.08 -2.68 -0.08
C ALA A 80 5.28 -3.56 -1.32
N PHE A 81 6.44 -4.23 -1.42
CA PHE A 81 6.74 -5.10 -2.55
C PHE A 81 5.84 -6.33 -2.61
N ARG A 82 5.52 -6.95 -1.46
CA ARG A 82 4.56 -8.06 -1.37
C ARG A 82 3.15 -7.67 -1.80
N ILE A 83 2.71 -6.46 -1.44
CA ILE A 83 1.38 -5.96 -1.83
C ILE A 83 1.31 -5.72 -3.34
N ILE A 84 2.35 -5.14 -3.95
CA ILE A 84 2.34 -4.79 -5.37
C ILE A 84 2.62 -5.98 -6.29
N LEU A 85 3.36 -7.00 -5.82
CA LEU A 85 3.77 -8.18 -6.58
C LEU A 85 2.66 -8.85 -7.42
N PRO A 86 1.49 -9.22 -6.85
CA PRO A 86 0.43 -9.90 -7.61
C PRO A 86 -0.13 -9.01 -8.73
N VAL A 87 -0.36 -7.72 -8.44
CA VAL A 87 -0.86 -6.75 -9.41
C VAL A 87 0.16 -6.52 -10.52
N PHE A 88 1.44 -6.39 -10.15
CA PHE A 88 2.54 -6.19 -11.08
C PHE A 88 2.69 -7.38 -12.05
N ALA A 89 2.62 -8.61 -11.54
CA ALA A 89 2.72 -9.82 -12.34
C ALA A 89 1.59 -9.90 -13.40
N CYS A 90 0.34 -9.64 -13.01
CA CYS A 90 -0.80 -9.63 -13.94
C CYS A 90 -0.62 -8.59 -15.06
N ILE A 91 -0.18 -7.38 -14.72
CA ILE A 91 0.04 -6.30 -15.70
C ILE A 91 1.20 -6.63 -16.63
N MET A 92 2.28 -7.23 -16.12
CA MET A 92 3.44 -7.62 -16.93
C MET A 92 3.05 -8.67 -17.98
N ILE A 93 2.29 -9.70 -17.58
CA ILE A 93 1.76 -10.72 -18.50
C ILE A 93 0.88 -10.06 -19.57
N LEU A 94 -0.02 -9.15 -19.16
CA LEU A 94 -0.90 -8.46 -20.09
C LEU A 94 -0.13 -7.62 -21.12
N ASN A 95 0.88 -6.88 -20.70
CA ASN A 95 1.74 -6.12 -21.61
C ASN A 95 2.50 -7.04 -22.59
N CYS A 96 2.91 -8.23 -22.13
CA CYS A 96 3.54 -9.23 -23.00
C CYS A 96 2.57 -9.76 -24.06
N ILE A 97 1.32 -10.08 -23.67
CA ILE A 97 0.26 -10.54 -24.59
C ILE A 97 -0.04 -9.48 -25.66
N LEU A 98 -0.19 -8.22 -25.24
CA LEU A 98 -0.42 -7.12 -26.18
C LEU A 98 0.77 -6.91 -27.13
N GLY A 99 2.00 -7.03 -26.62
CA GLY A 99 3.21 -6.96 -27.43
C GLY A 99 3.31 -8.07 -28.48
N ILE A 100 2.85 -9.28 -28.15
CA ILE A 100 2.79 -10.39 -29.12
C ILE A 100 1.69 -10.14 -30.16
N MET A 101 0.49 -9.72 -29.73
CA MET A 101 -0.60 -9.39 -30.65
C MET A 101 -0.24 -8.27 -31.64
N ALA A 102 0.57 -7.30 -31.21
CA ALA A 102 1.17 -6.27 -32.07
C ALA A 102 1.82 -6.83 -33.34
N LYS A 103 2.57 -7.92 -33.16
CA LYS A 103 3.32 -8.58 -34.24
C LYS A 103 2.44 -9.47 -35.09
N VAL A 104 1.46 -10.14 -34.48
CA VAL A 104 0.61 -11.14 -35.16
C VAL A 104 -0.46 -10.47 -36.03
N SER A 105 -1.04 -9.35 -35.60
CA SER A 105 -2.04 -8.62 -36.39
C SER A 105 -1.77 -7.11 -36.39
N PRO A 106 -0.87 -6.63 -37.27
CA PRO A 106 -0.49 -5.22 -37.34
C PRO A 106 -1.60 -4.32 -37.93
N GLN A 107 -2.65 -4.92 -38.50
CA GLN A 107 -3.80 -4.19 -39.03
C GLN A 107 -4.81 -3.80 -37.95
N MET A 108 -4.75 -4.42 -36.76
CA MET A 108 -5.63 -4.04 -35.66
C MET A 108 -5.19 -2.71 -35.04
N ASN A 109 -6.16 -1.83 -34.77
CA ASN A 109 -5.92 -0.64 -33.97
C ASN A 109 -5.61 -1.05 -32.51
N MET A 110 -4.32 -1.28 -32.25
CA MET A 110 -3.77 -1.71 -30.97
C MET A 110 -4.09 -0.75 -29.82
N PHE A 111 -4.33 0.53 -30.10
CA PHE A 111 -4.79 1.47 -29.09
C PHE A 111 -6.21 1.15 -28.63
N ALA A 112 -7.13 0.92 -29.57
CA ALA A 112 -8.52 0.58 -29.27
C ALA A 112 -8.65 -0.79 -28.59
N VAL A 113 -8.02 -1.83 -29.16
CA VAL A 113 -8.08 -3.20 -28.63
C VAL A 113 -7.28 -3.32 -27.32
N GLY A 114 -6.11 -2.71 -27.26
CA GLY A 114 -5.24 -2.75 -26.08
C GLY A 114 -5.87 -2.07 -24.86
N MET A 115 -6.57 -0.94 -25.07
CA MET A 115 -7.29 -0.26 -23.99
C MET A 115 -8.47 -1.09 -23.47
N GLN A 116 -9.28 -1.68 -24.37
CA GLN A 116 -10.40 -2.55 -23.98
C GLN A 116 -9.95 -3.76 -23.17
N MET A 117 -8.87 -4.42 -23.61
CA MET A 117 -8.28 -5.57 -22.89
C MET A 117 -7.70 -5.16 -21.53
N LYS A 118 -7.01 -4.02 -21.45
CA LYS A 118 -6.47 -3.47 -20.20
C LYS A 118 -7.57 -3.19 -19.18
N ILE A 119 -8.69 -2.61 -19.61
CA ILE A 119 -9.83 -2.32 -18.74
C ILE A 119 -10.47 -3.60 -18.21
N MET A 120 -10.73 -4.60 -19.07
CA MET A 120 -11.33 -5.87 -18.66
C MET A 120 -10.48 -6.61 -17.62
N VAL A 121 -9.18 -6.80 -17.89
CA VAL A 121 -8.27 -7.45 -16.94
C VAL A 121 -8.05 -6.57 -15.71
N GLY A 122 -8.09 -5.27 -15.88
CA GLY A 122 -8.12 -4.28 -14.82
C GLY A 122 -9.15 -4.54 -13.74
N PHE A 123 -10.40 -4.72 -14.14
CA PHE A 123 -11.49 -5.01 -13.22
C PHE A 123 -11.30 -6.36 -12.50
N VAL A 124 -10.78 -7.38 -13.20
CA VAL A 124 -10.46 -8.68 -12.58
C VAL A 124 -9.36 -8.53 -11.52
N VAL A 125 -8.31 -7.76 -11.82
CA VAL A 125 -7.22 -7.49 -10.88
C VAL A 125 -7.70 -6.65 -9.69
N LEU A 126 -8.58 -5.67 -9.93
CA LEU A 126 -9.19 -4.86 -8.87
C LEU A 126 -10.04 -5.74 -7.95
N PHE A 127 -10.86 -6.62 -8.51
CA PHE A 127 -11.66 -7.59 -7.74
C PHE A 127 -10.77 -8.48 -6.86
N LEU A 128 -9.69 -9.04 -7.44
CA LEU A 128 -8.72 -9.84 -6.69
C LEU A 128 -8.03 -9.03 -5.57
N THR A 129 -7.68 -7.77 -5.84
CA THR A 129 -7.03 -6.89 -4.86
C THR A 129 -7.95 -6.59 -3.68
N VAL A 130 -9.24 -6.35 -3.92
CA VAL A 130 -10.23 -6.12 -2.85
C VAL A 130 -10.35 -7.34 -1.94
N SER A 131 -10.34 -8.57 -2.49
CA SER A 131 -10.33 -9.78 -1.68
C SER A 131 -9.06 -9.99 -0.84
N LEU A 132 -7.92 -9.45 -1.28
CA LEU A 132 -6.64 -9.53 -0.56
C LEU A 132 -6.47 -8.44 0.51
N LEU A 133 -7.23 -7.35 0.40
CA LEU A 133 -7.15 -6.16 1.25
C LEU A 133 -7.28 -6.44 2.77
N PRO A 134 -8.22 -7.28 3.24
CA PRO A 134 -8.33 -7.60 4.67
C PRO A 134 -7.10 -8.35 5.21
N SER A 135 -6.53 -9.27 4.43
CA SER A 135 -5.33 -10.01 4.82
C SER A 135 -4.12 -9.08 4.92
N VAL A 136 -4.00 -8.14 3.99
CA VAL A 136 -2.95 -7.12 3.98
C VAL A 136 -3.10 -6.18 5.18
N ALA A 137 -4.32 -5.73 5.47
CA ALA A 137 -4.60 -4.88 6.63
C ALA A 137 -4.21 -5.56 7.95
N ASN A 138 -4.58 -6.82 8.14
CA ASN A 138 -4.18 -7.61 9.33
C ASN A 138 -2.67 -7.76 9.48
N PHE A 139 -1.96 -7.94 8.37
CA PHE A 139 -0.50 -8.02 8.38
C PHE A 139 0.13 -6.68 8.78
N ILE A 140 -0.34 -5.56 8.19
CA ILE A 140 0.10 -4.21 8.54
C ILE A 140 -0.19 -3.91 10.03
N PHE A 141 -1.36 -4.30 10.54
CA PHE A 141 -1.70 -4.12 11.96
C PHE A 141 -0.72 -4.86 12.86
N THR A 142 -0.35 -6.08 12.51
CA THR A 142 0.56 -6.90 13.32
C THR A 142 1.95 -6.28 13.36
N GLU A 143 2.47 -5.84 12.22
CA GLU A 143 3.79 -5.21 12.15
C GLU A 143 3.80 -3.85 12.86
N MET A 144 2.75 -3.04 12.74
CA MET A 144 2.64 -1.79 13.49
C MET A 144 2.69 -1.99 15.01
N LYS A 145 2.01 -3.02 15.53
CA LYS A 145 2.07 -3.35 16.96
C LYS A 145 3.48 -3.73 17.40
N LYS A 146 4.15 -4.56 16.59
CA LYS A 146 5.52 -5.01 16.82
C LYS A 146 6.50 -3.84 16.86
N LEU A 147 6.35 -2.90 15.93
CA LEU A 147 7.15 -1.69 15.85
C LEU A 147 6.94 -0.78 17.05
N MET A 148 5.68 -0.58 17.47
CA MET A 148 5.38 0.22 18.65
C MET A 148 6.07 -0.34 19.90
N VAL A 149 6.08 -1.66 20.07
CA VAL A 149 6.78 -2.32 21.19
C VAL A 149 8.29 -2.12 21.09
N LEU A 150 8.89 -2.33 19.91
CA LEU A 150 10.34 -2.12 19.69
C LEU A 150 10.78 -0.68 19.97
N PHE A 151 9.96 0.30 19.57
CA PHE A 151 10.24 1.70 19.88
C PHE A 151 10.17 1.99 21.38
N ILE A 152 9.18 1.42 22.07
CA ILE A 152 9.05 1.57 23.53
C ILE A 152 10.23 0.92 24.26
N GLU A 153 10.67 -0.27 23.83
CA GLU A 153 11.84 -0.95 24.41
C GLU A 153 13.15 -0.18 24.17
N GLY A 154 13.31 0.51 23.04
CA GLY A 154 14.48 1.36 22.76
C GLY A 154 14.51 2.70 23.51
N MET A 155 13.46 3.02 24.27
CA MET A 155 13.36 4.24 25.08
C MET A 155 13.59 4.02 26.58
N TYR A 156 13.79 2.75 26.98
CA TYR A 156 14.32 2.33 28.29
C TYR A 156 15.84 2.30 28.27
#